data_AF-A0A7X4H665-F1
#
_entry.id   AF-A0A7X4H665-F1
#
_cell.length_a   1.000
_cell.length_b   1.000
_cell.length_c   1.000
_cell.angle_alpha   90.00
_cell.angle_beta   90.00
_cell.angle_gamma   90.00
#
_symmetry.space_group_name_H-M   'P 1'
#
loop_
_entity.id
_entity.type
_entity.pdbx_description
1 polymer ?
#
loop_
_entity_poly.entity_id
_entity_poly.type
_entity_poly.pdbx_seq_one_letter_code
_entity_poly.pdbx_strand_id
1 'polypeptide(L)'
;MTYEEFLDEIATLLTEMYDLTDEAAIKLVVDAQDNDYFVVHDDKEELRTVAQAKLDATALYEAKQNKNQTQRKQQQRQVQKKKAP
;
A
#
# COMPACT_ATOMS: atom_id res chain seq x y z
N MET A 1 -18.76 -5.81 -5.08
CA MET A 1 -18.09 -5.83 -6.40
C MET A 1 -17.32 -7.13 -6.54
N THR A 2 -16.91 -7.51 -7.75
CA THR A 2 -16.02 -8.67 -7.91
C THR A 2 -14.67 -8.42 -7.24
N TYR A 3 -13.90 -9.48 -7.01
CA TYR A 3 -12.57 -9.36 -6.40
C TYR A 3 -11.64 -8.47 -7.23
N GLU A 4 -11.59 -8.68 -8.54
CA GLU A 4 -10.76 -7.88 -9.45
C GLU A 4 -11.20 -6.42 -9.51
N GLU A 5 -12.50 -6.13 -9.61
CA GLU A 5 -13.01 -4.75 -9.56
C GLU A 5 -12.67 -4.05 -8.25
N PHE A 6 -12.62 -4.78 -7.13
CA PHE A 6 -12.21 -4.24 -5.84
C PHE A 6 -10.74 -3.85 -5.81
N LEU A 7 -9.88 -4.69 -6.37
CA LEU A 7 -8.45 -4.41 -6.45
C LEU A 7 -8.15 -3.24 -7.40
N ASP A 8 -8.84 -3.19 -8.54
CA ASP A 8 -8.73 -2.09 -9.49
C ASP A 8 -9.21 -0.77 -8.86
N GLU A 9 -10.34 -0.78 -8.16
CA GLU A 9 -10.84 0.40 -7.42
C GLU A 9 -9.82 0.88 -6.38
N ILE A 10 -9.16 -0.02 -5.64
CA ILE A 10 -8.08 0.37 -4.71
C ILE A 10 -6.92 1.03 -5.46
N ALA A 11 -6.51 0.48 -6.60
CA ALA A 11 -5.43 1.05 -7.41
C ALA A 11 -5.83 2.43 -7.96
N THR A 12 -7.05 2.60 -8.48
CA THR A 12 -7.58 3.91 -8.91
C THR A 12 -7.59 4.91 -7.76
N LEU A 13 -8.09 4.52 -6.58
CA LEU A 13 -8.11 5.43 -5.42
C LEU A 13 -6.70 5.82 -4.96
N LEU A 14 -5.72 4.92 -5.08
CA LEU A 14 -4.33 5.22 -4.78
C LEU A 14 -3.73 6.27 -5.72
N THR A 15 -4.06 6.23 -7.01
CA THR A 15 -3.60 7.24 -7.98
C THR A 15 -4.31 8.57 -7.75
N GLU A 16 -5.63 8.56 -7.57
CA GLU A 16 -6.45 9.76 -7.38
C GLU A 16 -6.15 10.49 -6.05
N MET A 17 -6.00 9.76 -4.95
CA MET A 17 -5.85 10.37 -3.62
C MET A 17 -4.43 10.84 -3.33
N TYR A 18 -3.42 10.19 -3.91
CA TYR A 18 -2.02 10.36 -3.52
C TYR A 18 -1.08 10.68 -4.68
N ASP A 19 -1.60 10.91 -5.89
CA ASP A 19 -0.83 11.25 -7.09
C ASP A 19 0.27 10.21 -7.38
N LEU A 20 -0.04 8.94 -7.14
CA LEU A 20 0.82 7.82 -7.52
C LEU A 20 0.66 7.56 -9.01
N THR A 21 1.75 7.13 -9.66
CA THR A 21 1.63 6.56 -11.01
C THR A 21 0.86 5.24 -10.94
N ASP A 22 0.19 4.88 -12.03
CA ASP A 22 -0.56 3.63 -12.13
C ASP A 22 0.32 2.43 -11.75
N GLU A 23 1.57 2.38 -12.23
CA GLU A 23 2.49 1.28 -11.91
C GLU A 23 2.83 1.24 -10.42
N ALA A 24 2.95 2.39 -9.76
CA ALA A 24 3.24 2.44 -8.34
C ALA A 24 2.03 2.02 -7.48
N ALA A 25 0.81 2.40 -7.90
CA ALA A 25 -0.43 1.99 -7.25
C ALA A 25 -0.68 0.49 -7.42
N ILE A 26 -0.61 -0.02 -8.66
CA ILE A 26 -0.75 -1.46 -8.96
C ILE A 26 0.27 -2.26 -8.18
N LYS A 27 1.54 -1.83 -8.16
CA LYS A 27 2.58 -2.53 -7.42
C LYS A 27 2.25 -2.62 -5.92
N LEU A 28 1.67 -1.57 -5.32
CA LEU A 28 1.27 -1.63 -3.91
C LEU A 28 0.18 -2.65 -3.65
N VAL A 29 -0.80 -2.75 -4.55
CA VAL A 29 -1.89 -3.74 -4.46
C VAL A 29 -1.33 -5.15 -4.62
N VAL A 30 -0.49 -5.40 -5.62
CA VAL A 30 0.16 -6.70 -5.84
C VAL A 30 1.05 -7.09 -4.66
N ASP A 31 1.88 -6.17 -4.15
CA ASP A 31 2.69 -6.43 -2.97
C ASP A 31 1.79 -6.79 -1.76
N ALA A 32 0.61 -6.20 -1.62
CA ALA A 32 -0.33 -6.54 -0.55
C ALA A 32 -0.99 -7.91 -0.78
N GLN A 33 -1.33 -8.26 -2.03
CA GLN A 33 -1.80 -9.61 -2.38
C GLN A 33 -0.76 -10.68 -2.02
N ASP A 34 0.51 -10.46 -2.36
CA ASP A 34 1.62 -11.37 -2.05
C ASP A 34 1.86 -11.55 -0.53
N ASN A 35 1.36 -10.63 0.28
CA ASN A 35 1.41 -10.69 1.75
C ASN A 35 0.08 -11.14 2.38
N ASP A 36 -0.79 -11.79 1.59
CA ASP A 36 -2.08 -12.33 2.03
C ASP A 36 -3.05 -11.27 2.61
N TYR A 37 -2.84 -9.98 2.30
CA TYR A 37 -3.62 -8.88 2.90
C TYR A 37 -5.11 -8.95 2.53
N PHE A 38 -5.41 -9.40 1.31
CA PHE A 38 -6.76 -9.41 0.76
C PHE A 38 -7.50 -10.75 0.86
N VAL A 39 -6.93 -11.78 1.50
CA VAL A 39 -7.53 -13.13 1.55
C VAL A 39 -8.97 -13.09 2.08
N VAL A 40 -9.23 -12.30 3.12
CA VAL A 40 -10.59 -12.18 3.69
C VAL A 40 -11.57 -11.49 2.73
N HIS A 41 -11.08 -10.59 1.88
CA HIS A 41 -11.90 -9.89 0.87
C HIS A 41 -12.20 -10.79 -0.34
N ASP A 42 -11.38 -11.81 -0.59
CA ASP A 42 -11.66 -12.83 -1.62
C ASP A 42 -12.84 -13.70 -1.20
N ASP A 43 -12.81 -14.19 0.05
CA ASP A 43 -13.85 -15.06 0.61
C ASP A 43 -15.19 -14.34 0.89
N LYS A 44 -15.16 -13.03 1.19
CA LYS A 44 -16.32 -12.26 1.66
C LYS A 44 -16.66 -11.11 0.73
N GLU A 45 -17.61 -11.36 -0.16
CA GLU A 45 -18.08 -10.37 -1.13
C GLU A 45 -18.62 -9.09 -0.46
N GLU A 46 -19.22 -9.19 0.72
CA GLU A 46 -19.76 -8.04 1.45
C GLU A 46 -18.68 -7.04 1.90
N LEU A 47 -17.41 -7.44 1.95
CA LEU A 47 -16.30 -6.55 2.25
C LEU A 47 -15.81 -5.78 1.01
N ARG A 48 -16.16 -6.24 -0.19
CA ARG A 48 -15.76 -5.61 -1.46
C ARG A 48 -16.69 -4.46 -1.81
N THR A 49 -16.58 -3.38 -1.03
CA THR A 49 -17.32 -2.12 -1.20
C THR A 49 -16.36 -0.96 -1.47
N VAL A 50 -16.83 0.10 -2.14
CA VAL A 50 -16.01 1.30 -2.41
C VAL A 50 -15.53 1.95 -1.11
N ALA A 51 -16.36 1.94 -0.06
CA ALA A 51 -15.99 2.44 1.26
C ALA A 51 -14.79 1.66 1.83
N GLN A 52 -14.79 0.33 1.70
CA GLN A 52 -13.69 -0.51 2.15
C GLN A 52 -12.44 -0.32 1.27
N ALA A 53 -12.60 -0.22 -0.06
CA ALA A 53 -11.50 0.02 -0.99
C ALA A 53 -10.73 1.31 -0.63
N LYS A 54 -11.47 2.37 -0.25
CA LYS A 54 -10.87 3.62 0.22
C LYS A 54 -10.07 3.46 1.51
N LEU A 55 -10.58 2.69 2.47
CA LEU A 55 -9.87 2.41 3.73
C LEU A 55 -8.57 1.65 3.45
N ASP A 56 -8.64 0.63 2.59
CA ASP A 56 -7.46 -0.17 2.23
C ASP A 56 -6.43 0.64 1.43
N ALA A 57 -6.86 1.48 0.49
CA ALA A 57 -5.98 2.40 -0.23
C ALA A 57 -5.22 3.33 0.74
N THR A 58 -5.91 3.91 1.72
CA THR A 58 -5.26 4.72 2.77
C THR A 58 -4.27 3.90 3.59
N ALA A 59 -4.67 2.71 4.06
CA ALA A 59 -3.81 1.85 4.88
C ALA A 59 -2.52 1.44 4.14
N LEU A 60 -2.63 1.06 2.86
CA LEU A 60 -1.48 0.69 2.02
C LEU A 60 -0.53 1.86 1.82
N TYR A 61 -1.06 3.06 1.55
CA TYR A 61 -0.23 4.24 1.39
C TYR A 61 0.50 4.60 2.68
N GLU A 62 -0.18 4.59 3.82
CA GLU A 62 0.43 4.86 5.12
C GLU A 62 1.54 3.85 5.46
N ALA A 63 1.29 2.55 5.22
CA ALA A 63 2.29 1.51 5.40
C ALA A 63 3.54 1.76 4.54
N LYS A 64 3.36 2.16 3.28
CA LYS A 64 4.45 2.57 2.38
C LYS A 64 5.24 3.75 2.94
N GLN A 65 4.57 4.80 3.42
CA GLN A 65 5.25 5.98 3.98
C GLN A 65 6.04 5.63 5.25
N ASN A 66 5.46 4.80 6.12
CA ASN A 66 6.11 4.34 7.35
C ASN A 66 7.37 3.51 7.05
N LYS A 67 7.30 2.62 6.06
CA LYS A 67 8.46 1.84 5.59
C LYS A 67 9.56 2.75 5.06
N ASN A 68 9.22 3.73 4.22
CA ASN A 68 10.16 4.71 3.67
C ASN A 68 10.84 5.54 4.76
N GLN A 69 10.07 6.04 5.73
CA GLN A 69 10.61 6.82 6.84
C GLN A 69 11.57 5.99 7.70
N THR A 70 11.21 4.73 7.96
CA THR A 70 12.04 3.79 8.72
C THR A 70 13.36 3.52 8.01
N GLN A 71 13.33 3.22 6.71
CA GLN A 71 14.53 3.00 5.91
C GLN A 71 15.45 4.24 5.89
N ARG A 72 14.89 5.44 5.70
CA ARG A 72 15.65 6.71 5.75
C ARG A 72 16.36 6.90 7.09
N LYS A 73 15.65 6.68 8.22
CA LYS A 73 16.23 6.78 9.57
C LYS A 73 17.37 5.77 9.77
N GLN A 74 17.19 4.54 9.29
CA GLN A 74 18.23 3.51 9.37
C GLN A 74 19.47 3.90 8.54
N GLN A 75 19.29 4.40 7.33
CA GLN A 75 20.39 4.86 6.48
C GLN A 75 21.16 6.02 7.12
N GLN A 76 20.46 7.03 7.67
CA GLN A 76 21.09 8.16 8.37
C GLN A 76 21.93 7.70 9.56
N ARG A 77 21.43 6.77 10.37
CA ARG A 77 22.17 6.19 11.50
C ARG A 77 23.44 5.47 11.04
N GLN A 78 23.38 4.72 9.94
CA GLN A 78 24.57 4.04 9.39
C GLN A 78 25.63 5.04 8.89
N VAL A 79 25.20 6.11 8.21
CA VAL A 79 26.11 7.16 7.73
C VAL A 79 26.78 7.90 8.90
N GLN A 80 26.04 8.20 9.97
CA GLN A 80 26.60 8.83 11.17
C GLN A 80 27.63 7.93 11.87
N LYS A 81 27.34 6.62 12.01
CA LYS A 81 28.30 5.65 12.58
C LYS A 81 29.61 5.58 11.80
N LYS A 82 29.55 5.65 10.46
CA LYS A 82 30.76 5.62 9.60
C LYS A 82 31.59 6.91 9.67
N LYS A 83 31.00 8.02 10.09
CA LYS A 83 31.66 9.33 10.19
C LYS A 83 32.16 9.66 11.61
N ALA A 84 31.79 8.87 12.61
CA ALA A 84 32.29 9.03 13.96
C ALA A 84 33.80 8.62 13.99
N PRO A 85 34.68 9.46 14.58
CA PRO A 85 36.11 9.17 14.70
C PRO A 85 36.40 7.98 15.62
#